data_AF-E3EKU0-F1
#
_entry.id   AF-E3EKU0-F1
#
_cell.length_a   1.000
_cell.length_b   1.000
_cell.length_c   1.000
_cell.angle_alpha   90.00
_cell.angle_beta   90.00
_cell.angle_gamma   90.00
#
_symmetry.space_group_name_H-M   'P 1'
#
loop_
_entity.id
_entity.type
_entity.pdbx_description
1 polymer ?
#
loop_
_entity_poly.entity_id
_entity_poly.type
_entity_poly.pdbx_seq_one_letter_code
_entity_poly.pdbx_strand_id
1 'polypeptide(L)'
;MQYVFAGIFLVLLFFFAKNILMMIFSMENYSVHRKRLKQLDFKRKKEDADVSELIDTVTKPVIRHVFSHFKPKRLDQIESQLKMAKWDKHFTAIQYRALSLLLKVVGIVCFLVLVKASLAIALIWAIVLIFGMDFLFMNSTNNRKAKLIADFPDFIRITEGYLTANVPFAKAVSECVKYVGDEWKPILQRFVVDCELKSLNEALDGLKRDVDMFEIREFVALVKLTLEQGGDAKDGFTAQADKIRELQMDMIAIKIGKRQTMGIILQGPLLLCNLMVFGLPTVGSMTSFTSM
;
A
#
# COMPACT_ATOMS: atom_id res chain seq x y z
N MET A 1 27.72 -35.79 6.98
CA MET A 1 26.57 -35.03 6.43
C MET A 1 25.41 -34.93 7.42
N GLN A 2 24.87 -36.04 7.95
CA GLN A 2 23.72 -36.00 8.88
C GLN A 2 23.96 -35.19 10.18
N TYR A 3 25.15 -35.27 10.78
CA TYR A 3 25.49 -34.50 12.00
C TYR A 3 25.63 -32.99 11.77
N VAL A 4 25.97 -32.56 10.56
CA VAL A 4 26.05 -31.13 10.20
C VAL A 4 24.63 -30.54 10.06
N PHE A 5 23.72 -31.30 9.44
CA PHE A 5 22.30 -30.91 9.37
C PHE A 5 21.63 -30.89 10.74
N ALA A 6 21.94 -31.83 11.62
CA ALA A 6 21.44 -31.83 13.01
C ALA A 6 21.94 -30.60 13.80
N GLY A 7 23.20 -30.20 13.60
CA GLY A 7 23.76 -28.99 14.21
C GLY A 7 23.09 -27.71 13.73
N ILE A 8 22.87 -27.56 12.42
CA ILE A 8 22.17 -26.39 11.84
C ILE A 8 20.72 -26.33 12.33
N PHE A 9 20.04 -27.49 12.44
CA PHE A 9 18.68 -27.57 12.95
C PHE A 9 18.55 -27.13 14.41
N LEU A 10 19.49 -27.55 15.28
CA LEU A 10 19.52 -27.15 16.69
C LEU A 10 19.74 -25.63 16.85
N VAL A 11 20.60 -25.04 16.03
CA VAL A 11 20.84 -23.58 16.04
C VAL A 11 19.59 -22.82 15.61
N LEU A 12 18.92 -23.25 14.53
CA LEU A 12 17.67 -22.64 14.07
C LEU A 12 16.56 -22.74 15.11
N LEU A 13 16.43 -23.91 15.77
CA LEU A 13 15.41 -24.15 16.79
C LEU A 13 15.65 -23.28 18.04
N PHE A 14 16.91 -23.05 18.42
CA PHE A 14 17.28 -22.11 19.48
C PHE A 14 16.92 -20.66 19.14
N PHE A 15 17.25 -20.18 17.93
CA PHE A 15 16.87 -18.82 17.50
C PHE A 15 15.35 -18.64 17.42
N PHE A 16 14.63 -19.67 16.99
CA PHE A 16 13.17 -19.66 16.92
C PHE A 16 12.54 -19.60 18.32
N ALA A 17 13.00 -20.45 19.25
CA ALA A 17 12.54 -20.43 20.64
C ALA A 17 12.82 -19.09 21.34
N LYS A 18 14.02 -18.51 21.11
CA LYS A 18 14.39 -17.19 21.62
C LYS A 18 13.48 -16.08 21.10
N ASN A 19 13.12 -16.10 19.81
CA ASN A 19 12.22 -15.11 19.22
C ASN A 19 10.79 -15.22 19.76
N ILE A 20 10.28 -16.44 19.95
CA ILE A 20 8.94 -16.65 20.55
C ILE A 20 8.91 -16.19 22.01
N LEU A 21 9.95 -16.51 22.79
CA LEU A 21 10.07 -16.05 24.17
C LEU A 21 10.14 -14.53 24.28
N MET A 22 10.93 -13.85 23.43
CA MET A 22 10.95 -12.38 23.39
C MET A 22 9.58 -11.79 23.02
N MET A 23 8.86 -12.43 22.09
CA MET A 23 7.53 -11.98 21.69
C MET A 23 6.54 -12.07 22.85
N ILE A 24 6.53 -13.19 23.58
CA ILE A 24 5.65 -13.43 24.73
C ILE A 24 5.97 -12.49 25.90
N PHE A 25 7.25 -12.27 26.22
CA PHE A 25 7.64 -11.37 27.32
C PHE A 25 7.62 -9.87 26.97
N SER A 26 7.40 -9.50 25.71
CA SER A 26 7.27 -8.09 25.30
C SER A 26 5.90 -7.47 25.58
N MET A 27 4.88 -8.28 25.93
CA MET A 27 3.49 -7.83 26.06
C MET A 27 3.10 -7.31 27.47
N GLU A 28 3.98 -7.36 28.48
CA GLU A 28 3.57 -7.11 29.87
C GLU A 28 3.62 -5.63 30.32
N ASN A 29 4.16 -4.70 29.51
CA ASN A 29 4.43 -3.32 29.95
C ASN A 29 3.73 -2.23 29.10
N TYR A 30 2.41 -2.17 29.21
CA TYR A 30 1.55 -1.21 28.50
C TYR A 30 1.83 0.28 28.85
N SER A 31 2.26 0.58 30.09
CA SER A 31 2.58 1.94 30.54
C SER A 31 3.95 2.44 30.06
N VAL A 32 4.92 1.54 29.90
CA VAL A 32 6.22 1.81 29.26
C VAL A 32 6.03 1.98 27.76
N HIS A 33 5.09 1.25 27.15
CA HIS A 33 4.75 1.38 25.74
C HIS A 33 4.19 2.77 25.40
N ARG A 34 3.33 3.36 26.24
CA ARG A 34 2.80 4.72 26.03
C ARG A 34 3.86 5.82 26.18
N LYS A 35 4.80 5.67 27.13
CA LYS A 35 5.95 6.59 27.29
C LYS A 35 6.95 6.44 26.14
N ARG A 36 7.20 5.20 25.67
CA ARG A 36 8.01 4.93 24.47
C ARG A 36 7.34 5.43 23.20
N LEU A 37 6.01 5.34 23.06
CA LEU A 37 5.27 5.90 21.92
C LEU A 37 5.40 7.42 21.84
N LYS A 38 5.33 8.14 22.98
CA LYS A 38 5.60 9.58 23.01
C LYS A 38 7.06 9.91 22.66
N GLN A 39 8.03 9.14 23.15
CA GLN A 39 9.44 9.30 22.79
C GLN A 39 9.74 8.90 21.34
N LEU A 40 9.00 7.92 20.80
CA LEU A 40 9.00 7.50 19.41
C LEU A 40 8.44 8.62 18.53
N ASP A 41 7.37 9.32 18.92
CA ASP A 41 6.85 10.46 18.14
C ASP A 41 7.85 11.62 18.06
N PHE A 42 8.58 11.92 19.14
CA PHE A 42 9.65 12.93 19.11
C PHE A 42 10.89 12.47 18.34
N LYS A 43 11.29 11.20 18.46
CA LYS A 43 12.38 10.62 17.65
C LYS A 43 12.01 10.56 16.18
N ARG A 44 10.78 10.18 15.85
CA ARG A 44 10.25 10.10 14.49
C ARG A 44 10.28 11.46 13.81
N LYS A 45 9.87 12.54 14.50
CA LYS A 45 10.01 13.90 13.95
C LYS A 45 11.47 14.31 13.65
N LYS A 46 12.43 13.82 14.44
CA LYS A 46 13.85 14.09 14.23
C LYS A 46 14.44 13.22 13.10
N GLU A 47 14.11 11.94 13.08
CA GLU A 47 14.48 11.00 12.01
C GLU A 47 13.85 11.40 10.66
N ASP A 48 12.61 11.88 10.65
CA ASP A 48 11.93 12.35 9.45
C ASP A 48 12.65 13.56 8.84
N ALA A 49 13.21 14.44 9.68
CA ALA A 49 14.04 15.57 9.26
C ALA A 49 15.41 15.12 8.72
N ASP A 50 16.08 14.20 9.42
CA ASP A 50 17.36 13.63 8.99
C ASP A 50 17.23 12.88 7.65
N VAL A 51 16.16 12.11 7.46
CA VAL A 51 15.89 11.38 6.20
C VAL A 51 15.62 12.34 5.06
N SER A 52 14.86 13.41 5.30
CA SER A 52 14.61 14.46 4.28
C SER A 52 15.90 15.17 3.88
N GLU A 53 16.78 15.47 4.84
CA GLU A 53 18.08 16.09 4.59
C GLU A 53 19.04 15.18 3.80
N LEU A 54 19.05 13.88 4.09
CA LEU A 54 19.81 12.88 3.33
C LEU A 54 19.31 12.77 1.89
N ILE A 55 17.98 12.70 1.70
CA ILE A 55 17.36 12.68 0.38
C ILE A 55 17.75 13.93 -0.40
N ASP A 56 17.65 15.10 0.23
CA ASP A 56 17.97 16.36 -0.42
C ASP A 56 19.46 16.44 -0.81
N THR A 57 20.36 16.01 0.08
CA THR A 57 21.81 15.96 -0.19
C THR A 57 22.14 15.06 -1.37
N VAL A 58 21.52 13.88 -1.45
CA VAL A 58 21.75 12.90 -2.52
C VAL A 58 21.11 13.31 -3.84
N THR A 59 19.94 13.98 -3.80
CA THR A 59 19.17 14.34 -5.00
C THR A 59 19.58 15.69 -5.60
N LYS A 60 20.06 16.64 -4.79
CA LYS A 60 20.58 17.96 -5.21
C LYS A 60 21.48 17.93 -6.45
N PRO A 61 22.53 17.09 -6.54
CA PRO A 61 23.42 17.08 -7.71
C PRO A 61 22.68 16.67 -8.99
N VAL A 62 21.75 15.71 -8.90
CA VAL A 62 20.94 15.25 -10.03
C VAL A 62 19.95 16.33 -10.45
N ILE A 63 19.26 16.97 -9.50
CA ILE A 63 18.31 18.04 -9.79
C ILE A 63 19.02 19.21 -10.48
N ARG A 64 20.18 19.63 -9.95
CA ARG A 64 20.92 20.79 -10.46
C ARG A 64 21.54 20.56 -11.85
N HIS A 65 22.07 19.36 -12.13
CA HIS A 65 22.78 19.10 -13.39
C HIS A 65 21.92 18.42 -14.46
N VAL A 66 21.06 17.47 -14.07
CA VAL A 66 20.26 16.68 -15.02
C VAL A 66 18.93 17.36 -15.30
N PHE A 67 18.20 17.81 -14.27
CA PHE A 67 16.86 18.40 -14.45
C PHE A 67 16.86 19.88 -14.87
N SER A 68 18.00 20.56 -14.79
CA SER A 68 18.19 21.87 -15.43
C SER A 68 18.13 21.78 -16.96
N HIS A 69 18.57 20.66 -17.53
CA HIS A 69 18.58 20.42 -18.97
C HIS A 69 17.37 19.59 -19.45
N PHE A 70 16.81 18.74 -18.59
CA PHE A 70 15.63 17.92 -18.89
C PHE A 70 14.52 18.09 -17.86
N LYS A 71 13.46 18.81 -18.22
CA LYS A 71 12.27 18.92 -17.36
C LYS A 71 11.54 17.58 -17.26
N PRO A 72 11.39 16.99 -16.07
CA PRO A 72 10.65 15.75 -15.90
C PRO A 72 9.17 15.95 -16.24
N LYS A 73 8.61 15.07 -17.06
CA LYS A 73 7.18 15.05 -17.41
C LYS A 73 6.35 14.44 -16.27
N ARG A 74 5.09 14.87 -16.13
CA ARG A 74 4.08 14.31 -15.21
C ARG A 74 4.39 14.47 -13.70
N LEU A 75 4.94 15.61 -13.29
CA LEU A 75 5.19 15.89 -11.88
C LEU A 75 3.90 15.91 -11.05
N ASP A 76 2.82 16.49 -11.58
CA ASP A 76 1.53 16.61 -10.87
C ASP A 76 0.91 15.24 -10.53
N GLN A 77 1.05 14.26 -11.44
CA GLN A 77 0.57 12.89 -11.21
C GLN A 77 1.39 12.20 -10.12
N ILE A 78 2.72 12.37 -10.14
CA ILE A 78 3.61 11.82 -9.11
C ILE A 78 3.32 12.48 -7.76
N GLU A 79 3.05 13.79 -7.73
CA GLU A 79 2.70 14.49 -6.51
C GLU A 79 1.38 13.97 -5.91
N SER A 80 0.35 13.78 -6.74
CA SER A 80 -0.92 13.15 -6.32
C SER A 80 -0.67 11.75 -5.74
N GLN A 81 0.14 10.94 -6.42
CA GLN A 81 0.48 9.59 -5.97
C GLN A 81 1.34 9.58 -4.70
N LEU A 82 2.24 10.55 -4.52
CA LEU A 82 3.04 10.70 -3.29
C LEU A 82 2.18 11.08 -2.10
N LYS A 83 1.24 12.02 -2.26
CA LYS A 83 0.23 12.35 -1.24
C LYS A 83 -0.63 11.13 -0.91
N MET A 84 -1.02 10.38 -1.94
CA MET A 84 -1.74 9.11 -1.76
C MET A 84 -0.87 8.06 -1.07
N ALA A 85 0.46 8.04 -1.24
CA ALA A 85 1.34 7.12 -0.52
C ALA A 85 1.69 7.57 0.91
N LYS A 86 1.36 8.82 1.31
CA LYS A 86 1.93 9.52 2.49
C LYS A 86 3.46 9.68 2.42
N TRP A 87 4.03 9.65 1.22
CA TRP A 87 5.45 9.84 0.98
C TRP A 87 5.81 11.32 0.76
N ASP A 88 4.79 12.17 0.61
CA ASP A 88 4.89 13.63 0.50
C ASP A 88 5.61 14.29 1.69
N LYS A 89 5.62 13.64 2.86
CA LYS A 89 6.38 14.10 4.04
C LYS A 89 7.91 14.02 3.86
N HIS A 90 8.38 13.09 3.03
CA HIS A 90 9.81 12.83 2.84
C HIS A 90 10.31 13.15 1.44
N PHE A 91 9.42 13.15 0.45
CA PHE A 91 9.75 13.32 -0.95
C PHE A 91 8.88 14.38 -1.60
N THR A 92 9.53 15.36 -2.23
CA THR A 92 8.90 16.11 -3.32
C THR A 92 8.87 15.27 -4.60
N ALA A 93 7.93 15.57 -5.51
CA ALA A 93 7.83 14.84 -6.80
C ALA A 93 9.14 14.88 -7.61
N ILE A 94 9.87 15.99 -7.52
CA ILE A 94 11.17 16.18 -8.18
C ILE A 94 12.25 15.34 -7.49
N GLN A 95 12.32 15.33 -6.15
CA GLN A 95 13.28 14.51 -5.40
C GLN A 95 13.04 13.02 -5.62
N TYR A 96 11.78 12.56 -5.64
CA TYR A 96 11.45 11.17 -5.96
C TYR A 96 11.97 10.78 -7.35
N ARG A 97 11.74 11.64 -8.36
CA ARG A 97 12.20 11.38 -9.73
C ARG A 97 13.73 11.39 -9.83
N ALA A 98 14.38 12.31 -9.13
CA ALA A 98 15.84 12.38 -9.06
C ALA A 98 16.43 11.13 -8.42
N LEU A 99 15.85 10.67 -7.31
CA LEU A 99 16.31 9.49 -6.59
C LEU A 99 16.07 8.21 -7.40
N SER A 100 14.90 8.05 -8.02
CA SER A 100 14.59 6.92 -8.93
C SER A 100 15.58 6.86 -10.10
N LEU A 101 15.93 8.02 -10.68
CA LEU A 101 16.93 8.10 -11.75
C LEU A 101 18.34 7.74 -11.26
N LEU A 102 18.73 8.25 -10.09
CA LEU A 102 20.02 7.91 -9.47
C LEU A 102 20.11 6.41 -9.20
N LEU A 103 19.07 5.81 -8.62
CA LEU A 103 19.02 4.37 -8.34
C LEU A 103 19.17 3.53 -9.60
N LYS A 104 18.58 3.97 -10.72
CA LYS A 104 18.70 3.29 -12.03
C LYS A 104 20.14 3.37 -12.57
N VAL A 105 20.77 4.53 -12.47
CA VAL A 105 22.19 4.70 -12.87
C VAL A 105 23.09 3.84 -11.99
N VAL A 106 22.92 3.87 -10.66
CA VAL A 106 23.66 3.03 -9.73
C VAL A 106 23.43 1.55 -10.01
N GLY A 107 22.19 1.15 -10.30
CA GLY A 107 21.84 -0.23 -10.68
C GLY A 107 22.60 -0.71 -11.92
N ILE A 108 22.74 0.12 -12.95
CA ILE A 108 23.52 -0.19 -14.16
C ILE A 108 25.01 -0.29 -13.85
N VAL A 109 25.56 0.63 -13.06
CA VAL A 109 26.97 0.60 -12.65
C VAL A 109 27.26 -0.65 -11.81
N CYS A 110 26.41 -0.96 -10.83
CA CYS A 110 26.51 -2.18 -10.03
C CYS A 110 26.44 -3.44 -10.89
N PHE A 111 25.58 -3.48 -11.91
CA PHE A 111 25.50 -4.61 -12.84
C PHE A 111 26.83 -4.83 -13.58
N LEU A 112 27.42 -3.76 -14.14
CA LEU A 112 28.68 -3.83 -14.88
C LEU A 112 29.85 -4.29 -14.01
N VAL A 113 29.87 -3.89 -12.73
CA VAL A 113 30.91 -4.30 -11.77
C VAL A 113 30.70 -5.76 -11.33
N LEU A 114 29.48 -6.14 -10.97
CA LEU A 114 29.16 -7.46 -10.41
C LEU A 114 29.12 -8.58 -11.44
N VAL A 115 28.92 -8.26 -12.73
CA VAL A 115 28.95 -9.24 -13.83
C VAL A 115 30.26 -10.04 -13.84
N LYS A 116 31.38 -9.42 -13.44
CA LYS A 116 32.69 -10.08 -13.35
C LYS A 116 32.78 -11.10 -12.22
N ALA A 117 31.96 -10.98 -11.18
CA ALA A 117 31.93 -11.90 -10.05
C ALA A 117 30.91 -13.01 -10.23
N SER A 118 29.66 -12.66 -10.55
CA SER A 118 28.58 -13.61 -10.81
C SER A 118 27.43 -12.94 -11.55
N LEU A 119 27.07 -13.49 -12.70
CA LEU A 119 25.95 -13.00 -13.52
C LEU A 119 24.61 -13.05 -12.77
N ALA A 120 24.37 -14.12 -11.99
CA ALA A 120 23.13 -14.28 -11.25
C ALA A 120 22.99 -13.20 -10.15
N ILE A 121 24.05 -12.94 -9.40
CA ILE A 121 24.05 -11.91 -8.34
C ILE A 121 23.91 -10.51 -8.96
N ALA A 122 24.61 -10.24 -10.07
CA ALA A 122 24.53 -8.97 -10.78
C ALA A 122 23.10 -8.69 -11.27
N LEU A 123 22.42 -9.68 -11.85
CA LEU A 123 21.04 -9.54 -12.31
C LEU A 123 20.07 -9.24 -11.18
N ILE A 124 20.16 -9.97 -10.06
CA ILE A 124 19.27 -9.76 -8.90
C ILE A 124 19.42 -8.33 -8.39
N TRP A 125 20.65 -7.86 -8.14
CA TRP A 125 20.90 -6.51 -7.63
C TRP A 125 20.51 -5.42 -8.62
N ALA A 126 20.75 -5.63 -9.92
CA ALA A 126 20.33 -4.68 -10.95
C ALA A 126 18.80 -4.52 -10.97
N ILE A 127 18.07 -5.63 -10.92
CA ILE A 127 16.59 -5.61 -10.90
C ILE A 127 16.09 -4.91 -9.65
N VAL A 128 16.64 -5.23 -8.47
CA VAL A 128 16.23 -4.63 -7.20
C VAL A 128 16.49 -3.13 -7.19
N LEU A 129 17.63 -2.65 -7.69
CA LEU A 129 17.95 -1.22 -7.70
C LEU A 129 17.19 -0.43 -8.77
N ILE A 130 16.93 -1.03 -9.94
CA ILE A 130 16.21 -0.36 -11.04
C ILE A 130 14.71 -0.28 -10.76
N PHE A 131 14.12 -1.36 -10.24
CA PHE A 131 12.66 -1.49 -10.08
C PHE A 131 12.17 -1.42 -8.65
N GLY A 132 13.03 -1.65 -7.65
CA GLY A 132 12.61 -1.79 -6.25
C GLY A 132 11.89 -0.56 -5.70
N MET A 133 12.40 0.64 -5.97
CA MET A 133 11.76 1.89 -5.53
C MET A 133 10.38 2.08 -6.16
N ASP A 134 10.29 1.93 -7.49
CA ASP A 134 9.03 2.09 -8.22
C ASP A 134 8.01 1.01 -7.80
N PHE A 135 8.48 -0.22 -7.54
CA PHE A 135 7.66 -1.31 -7.01
C PHE A 135 7.13 -1.02 -5.60
N LEU A 136 7.98 -0.57 -4.68
CA LEU A 136 7.58 -0.21 -3.32
C LEU A 136 6.58 0.95 -3.31
N PHE A 137 6.81 1.96 -4.15
CA PHE A 137 5.92 3.10 -4.29
C PHE A 137 4.55 2.69 -4.85
N MET A 138 4.54 1.91 -5.94
CA MET A 138 3.32 1.39 -6.56
C MET A 138 2.56 0.46 -5.60
N ASN A 139 3.27 -0.37 -4.84
CA ASN A 139 2.65 -1.26 -3.87
C ASN A 139 2.04 -0.49 -2.68
N SER A 140 2.75 0.54 -2.18
CA SER A 140 2.24 1.41 -1.11
C SER A 140 0.96 2.13 -1.52
N THR A 141 0.97 2.76 -2.71
CA THR A 141 -0.20 3.45 -3.26
C THR A 141 -1.37 2.50 -3.50
N ASN A 142 -1.14 1.35 -4.13
CA ASN A 142 -2.18 0.36 -4.39
C ASN A 142 -2.75 -0.24 -3.11
N ASN A 143 -1.93 -0.50 -2.10
CA ASN A 143 -2.38 -1.03 -0.82
C ASN A 143 -3.26 -0.01 -0.08
N ARG A 144 -2.89 1.27 -0.09
CA ARG A 144 -3.73 2.32 0.50
C ARG A 144 -5.03 2.50 -0.26
N LYS A 145 -4.99 2.52 -1.60
CA LYS A 145 -6.20 2.55 -2.44
C LYS A 145 -7.13 1.39 -2.10
N ALA A 146 -6.61 0.17 -2.04
CA ALA A 146 -7.39 -1.01 -1.69
C ALA A 146 -8.06 -0.90 -0.30
N LYS A 147 -7.36 -0.34 0.70
CA LYS A 147 -7.94 -0.09 2.03
C LYS A 147 -9.04 0.97 1.97
N LEU A 148 -8.81 2.08 1.27
CA LEU A 148 -9.80 3.14 1.13
C LEU A 148 -11.05 2.67 0.39
N ILE A 149 -10.91 1.92 -0.70
CA ILE A 149 -12.06 1.33 -1.41
C ILE A 149 -12.77 0.31 -0.50
N ALA A 150 -12.04 -0.50 0.26
CA ALA A 150 -12.63 -1.50 1.17
C ALA A 150 -13.58 -0.88 2.20
N ASP A 151 -13.19 0.25 2.77
CA ASP A 151 -13.94 0.94 3.82
C ASP A 151 -14.95 1.96 3.27
N PHE A 152 -14.83 2.35 1.99
CA PHE A 152 -15.66 3.37 1.37
C PHE A 152 -17.16 3.04 1.43
N PRO A 153 -17.59 1.80 1.18
CA PRO A 153 -19.00 1.45 1.31
C PRO A 153 -19.57 1.55 2.72
N ASP A 154 -18.78 1.19 3.73
CA ASP A 154 -19.21 1.33 5.13
C ASP A 154 -19.35 2.81 5.49
N PHE A 155 -18.44 3.67 5.01
CA PHE A 155 -18.56 5.12 5.13
C PHE A 155 -19.91 5.63 4.58
N ILE A 156 -20.28 5.21 3.38
CA ILE A 156 -21.50 5.67 2.73
C ILE A 156 -22.74 5.16 3.44
N ARG A 157 -22.81 3.87 3.76
CA ARG A 157 -23.96 3.27 4.47
C ARG A 157 -24.20 3.93 5.83
N ILE A 158 -23.14 4.18 6.60
CA ILE A 158 -23.26 4.79 7.93
C ILE A 158 -23.72 6.24 7.80
N THR A 159 -23.12 6.99 6.87
CA THR A 159 -23.50 8.39 6.63
C THR A 159 -24.94 8.50 6.15
N GLU A 160 -25.37 7.65 5.21
CA GLU A 160 -26.76 7.55 4.74
C GLU A 160 -27.74 7.28 5.89
N GLY A 161 -27.40 6.39 6.82
CA GLY A 161 -28.20 6.11 8.00
C GLY A 161 -28.44 7.35 8.87
N TYR A 162 -27.40 8.15 9.09
CA TYR A 162 -27.52 9.42 9.82
C TYR A 162 -28.30 10.49 9.02
N LEU A 163 -28.07 10.60 7.71
CA LEU A 163 -28.81 11.53 6.85
C LEU A 163 -30.30 11.19 6.80
N THR A 164 -30.64 9.90 6.78
CA THR A 164 -32.03 9.42 6.83
C THR A 164 -32.71 9.76 8.17
N ALA A 165 -31.93 9.87 9.24
CA ALA A 165 -32.39 10.36 10.54
C ALA A 165 -32.43 11.90 10.64
N ASN A 166 -32.35 12.62 9.51
CA ASN A 166 -32.32 14.09 9.41
C ASN A 166 -31.16 14.74 10.19
N VAL A 167 -30.05 14.03 10.37
CA VAL A 167 -28.84 14.62 10.94
C VAL A 167 -28.15 15.49 9.89
N PRO A 168 -27.75 16.73 10.23
CA PRO A 168 -27.03 17.60 9.29
C PRO A 168 -25.77 16.94 8.72
N PHE A 169 -25.51 17.20 7.45
CA PHE A 169 -24.49 16.50 6.66
C PHE A 169 -23.09 16.45 7.32
N ALA A 170 -22.56 17.60 7.75
CA ALA A 170 -21.24 17.65 8.40
C ALA A 170 -21.19 16.81 9.69
N LYS A 171 -22.30 16.79 10.44
CA LYS A 171 -22.42 16.01 11.68
C LYS A 171 -22.56 14.52 11.40
N ALA A 172 -23.30 14.14 10.35
CA ALA A 172 -23.40 12.74 9.90
C ALA A 172 -22.03 12.16 9.54
N VAL A 173 -21.21 12.92 8.80
CA VAL A 173 -19.84 12.50 8.45
C VAL A 173 -18.94 12.45 9.69
N SER A 174 -19.05 13.41 10.61
CA SER A 174 -18.30 13.43 11.88
C SER A 174 -18.55 12.18 12.73
N GLU A 175 -19.81 11.74 12.85
CA GLU A 175 -20.14 10.50 13.56
C GLU A 175 -19.61 9.26 12.84
N CYS A 176 -19.57 9.29 11.51
CA CYS A 176 -19.00 8.19 10.71
C CYS A 176 -17.49 7.97 10.94
N VAL A 177 -16.73 9.01 11.27
CA VAL A 177 -15.27 8.95 11.50
C VAL A 177 -14.87 7.85 12.49
N LYS A 178 -15.73 7.54 13.48
CA LYS A 178 -15.46 6.54 14.52
C LYS A 178 -15.46 5.11 14.00
N TYR A 179 -16.15 4.85 12.88
CA TYR A 179 -16.43 3.51 12.37
C TYR A 179 -15.62 3.13 11.13
N VAL A 180 -15.00 4.11 10.47
CA VAL A 180 -14.16 3.89 9.29
C VAL A 180 -12.72 3.53 9.67
N GLY A 181 -11.99 2.90 8.74
CA GLY A 181 -10.59 2.52 8.95
C GLY A 181 -9.66 3.74 9.09
N ASP A 182 -8.46 3.48 9.62
CA ASP A 182 -7.48 4.51 9.98
C ASP A 182 -7.02 5.40 8.81
N GLU A 183 -7.14 4.89 7.58
CA GLU A 183 -6.81 5.67 6.38
C GLU A 183 -7.85 6.73 6.05
N TRP A 184 -9.14 6.47 6.35
CA TRP A 184 -10.25 7.39 6.11
C TRP A 184 -10.38 8.48 7.18
N LYS A 185 -10.06 8.16 8.44
CA LYS A 185 -10.18 9.10 9.57
C LYS A 185 -9.60 10.50 9.30
N PRO A 186 -8.32 10.66 8.90
CA PRO A 186 -7.77 12.00 8.67
C PRO A 186 -8.42 12.72 7.49
N ILE A 187 -8.89 11.98 6.47
CA ILE A 187 -9.56 12.54 5.29
C ILE A 187 -10.94 13.07 5.69
N LEU A 188 -11.73 12.27 6.39
CA LEU A 188 -13.06 12.66 6.85
C LEU A 188 -13.00 13.78 7.89
N GLN A 189 -12.02 13.76 8.80
CA GLN A 189 -11.84 14.84 9.77
C GLN A 189 -11.55 16.17 9.07
N ARG A 190 -10.67 16.17 8.07
CA ARG A 190 -10.41 17.36 7.26
C ARG A 190 -11.64 17.79 6.48
N PHE A 191 -12.37 16.84 5.93
CA PHE A 191 -13.61 17.10 5.22
C PHE A 191 -14.67 17.77 6.11
N VAL A 192 -14.86 17.28 7.35
CA VAL A 192 -15.78 17.89 8.33
C VAL A 192 -15.36 19.33 8.62
N VAL A 193 -14.08 19.57 8.84
CA VAL A 193 -13.55 20.93 9.04
C VAL A 193 -13.78 21.80 7.81
N ASP A 194 -13.57 21.28 6.60
CA ASP A 194 -13.84 22.00 5.36
C ASP A 194 -15.34 22.29 5.18
N CYS A 195 -16.25 21.40 5.60
CA CYS A 195 -17.68 21.67 5.60
C CYS A 195 -18.11 22.78 6.59
N GLU A 196 -17.37 22.95 7.69
CA GLU A 196 -17.63 24.01 8.68
C GLU A 196 -17.05 25.36 8.25
N LEU A 197 -15.88 25.34 7.58
CA LEU A 197 -15.15 26.55 7.19
C LEU A 197 -15.47 27.03 5.78
N LYS A 198 -15.99 26.16 4.90
CA LYS A 198 -16.23 26.42 3.48
C LYS A 198 -17.60 25.88 3.04
N SER A 199 -17.93 26.08 1.75
CA SER A 199 -19.13 25.50 1.17
C SER A 199 -19.03 23.97 1.04
N LEU A 200 -20.17 23.29 1.11
CA LEU A 200 -20.26 21.83 0.92
C LEU A 200 -19.65 21.39 -0.44
N ASN A 201 -19.86 22.18 -1.49
CA ASN A 201 -19.29 21.93 -2.81
C ASN A 201 -17.75 21.96 -2.80
N GLU A 202 -17.14 22.92 -2.09
CA GLU A 202 -15.69 22.99 -1.95
C GLU A 202 -15.12 21.86 -1.09
N ALA A 203 -15.84 21.45 -0.04
CA ALA A 203 -15.47 20.32 0.79
C ALA A 203 -15.48 19.01 -0.03
N LEU A 204 -16.50 18.82 -0.87
CA LEU A 204 -16.60 17.69 -1.81
C LEU A 204 -15.46 17.69 -2.83
N ASP A 205 -15.09 18.85 -3.37
CA ASP A 205 -13.92 18.97 -4.25
C ASP A 205 -12.58 18.75 -3.49
N GLY A 206 -12.54 19.04 -2.19
CA GLY A 206 -11.45 18.65 -1.30
C GLY A 206 -11.32 17.13 -1.18
N LEU A 207 -12.43 16.44 -0.89
CA LEU A 207 -12.49 14.98 -0.79
C LEU A 207 -12.02 14.30 -2.09
N LYS A 208 -12.46 14.82 -3.24
CA LYS A 208 -12.06 14.39 -4.57
C LYS A 208 -10.55 14.45 -4.81
N ARG A 209 -9.89 15.50 -4.28
CA ARG A 209 -8.44 15.72 -4.42
C ARG A 209 -7.63 14.88 -3.44
N ASP A 210 -8.13 14.71 -2.22
CA ASP A 210 -7.46 13.94 -1.19
C ASP A 210 -7.54 12.42 -1.47
N VAL A 211 -8.57 11.99 -2.20
CA VAL A 211 -8.76 10.60 -2.60
C VAL A 211 -8.90 10.47 -4.13
N ASP A 212 -7.77 10.40 -4.82
CA ASP A 212 -7.70 10.24 -6.28
C ASP A 212 -8.03 8.81 -6.72
N MET A 213 -9.32 8.48 -6.59
CA MET A 213 -9.93 7.21 -7.01
C MET A 213 -11.15 7.49 -7.87
N PHE A 214 -11.44 6.62 -8.84
CA PHE A 214 -12.52 6.85 -9.80
C PHE A 214 -13.89 6.84 -9.12
N GLU A 215 -14.11 5.87 -8.24
CA GLU A 215 -15.34 5.60 -7.51
C GLU A 215 -15.76 6.80 -6.66
N ILE A 216 -14.79 7.40 -5.94
CA ILE A 216 -15.05 8.57 -5.09
C ILE A 216 -15.28 9.82 -5.93
N ARG A 217 -14.58 9.98 -7.06
CA ARG A 217 -14.81 11.10 -7.99
C ARG A 217 -16.21 11.06 -8.57
N GLU A 218 -16.68 9.87 -8.93
CA GLU A 218 -18.04 9.65 -9.44
C GLU A 218 -19.08 9.93 -8.35
N PHE A 219 -18.86 9.40 -7.15
CA PHE A 219 -19.70 9.66 -5.99
C PHE A 219 -19.85 11.16 -5.70
N VAL A 220 -18.74 11.87 -5.59
CA VAL A 220 -18.74 13.32 -5.36
C VAL A 220 -19.49 14.05 -6.47
N ALA A 221 -19.30 13.67 -7.74
CA ALA A 221 -19.99 14.30 -8.86
C ALA A 221 -21.51 14.11 -8.78
N LEU A 222 -21.99 12.92 -8.40
CA LEU A 222 -23.42 12.66 -8.24
C LEU A 222 -24.02 13.44 -7.08
N VAL A 223 -23.35 13.48 -5.92
CA VAL A 223 -23.83 14.27 -4.77
C VAL A 223 -23.92 15.75 -5.12
N LYS A 224 -22.92 16.31 -5.82
CA LYS A 224 -22.98 17.71 -6.29
C LYS A 224 -24.14 17.94 -7.25
N LEU A 225 -24.35 17.04 -8.20
CA LEU A 225 -25.45 17.13 -9.17
C LEU A 225 -26.82 17.11 -8.47
N THR A 226 -27.00 16.28 -7.44
CA THR A 226 -28.24 16.27 -6.63
C THR A 226 -28.44 17.59 -5.89
N LEU A 227 -27.38 18.14 -5.30
CA LEU A 227 -27.43 19.44 -4.62
C LEU A 227 -27.72 20.60 -5.58
N GLU A 228 -27.14 20.58 -6.77
CA GLU A 228 -27.39 21.57 -7.83
C GLU A 228 -28.84 21.53 -8.34
N GLN A 229 -29.47 20.36 -8.33
CA GLN A 229 -30.88 20.17 -8.66
C GLN A 229 -31.84 20.58 -7.52
N GLY A 230 -31.32 21.07 -6.40
CA GLY A 230 -32.10 21.46 -5.23
C GLY A 230 -32.57 20.28 -4.37
N GLY A 231 -32.04 19.08 -4.60
CA GLY A 231 -32.28 17.89 -3.78
C GLY A 231 -31.45 17.89 -2.49
N ASP A 232 -31.76 16.96 -1.59
CA ASP A 232 -30.98 16.76 -0.36
C ASP A 232 -29.76 15.87 -0.67
N ALA A 233 -28.64 16.09 0.03
CA ALA A 233 -27.47 15.21 -0.01
C ALA A 233 -27.84 13.75 0.29
N LYS A 234 -28.90 13.54 1.10
CA LYS A 234 -29.49 12.22 1.36
C LYS A 234 -29.84 11.48 0.07
N ASP A 235 -30.45 12.15 -0.89
CA ASP A 235 -30.89 11.51 -2.15
C ASP A 235 -29.68 11.09 -2.98
N GLY A 236 -28.60 11.90 -2.97
CA GLY A 236 -27.34 11.57 -3.63
C GLY A 236 -26.62 10.37 -3.01
N PHE A 237 -26.67 10.22 -1.68
CA PHE A 237 -26.12 9.06 -0.97
C PHE A 237 -26.97 7.80 -1.18
N THR A 238 -28.30 7.94 -1.14
CA THR A 238 -29.24 6.83 -1.34
C THR A 238 -29.16 6.29 -2.77
N ALA A 239 -29.08 7.17 -3.77
CA ALA A 239 -28.91 6.79 -5.18
C ALA A 239 -27.59 6.06 -5.45
N GLN A 240 -26.56 6.32 -4.65
CA GLN A 240 -25.26 5.66 -4.74
C GLN A 240 -25.15 4.40 -3.87
N ALA A 241 -26.02 4.21 -2.86
CA ALA A 241 -25.94 3.12 -1.91
C ALA A 241 -25.97 1.74 -2.61
N ASP A 242 -26.80 1.56 -3.64
CA ASP A 242 -26.89 0.28 -4.37
C ASP A 242 -25.65 0.00 -5.22
N LYS A 243 -25.12 1.01 -5.93
CA LYS A 243 -23.85 0.88 -6.68
C LYS A 243 -22.67 0.58 -5.75
N ILE A 244 -22.72 1.10 -4.54
CA ILE A 244 -21.71 0.88 -3.51
C ILE A 244 -21.81 -0.53 -2.91
N ARG A 245 -23.02 -1.08 -2.77
CA ARG A 245 -23.23 -2.49 -2.38
C ARG A 245 -22.66 -3.44 -3.45
N GLU A 246 -22.83 -3.10 -4.73
CA GLU A 246 -22.21 -3.83 -5.84
C GLU A 246 -20.68 -3.79 -5.72
N LEU A 247 -20.09 -2.61 -5.50
CA LEU A 247 -18.65 -2.47 -5.26
C LEU A 247 -18.14 -3.28 -4.05
N GLN A 248 -18.93 -3.41 -2.96
CA GLN A 248 -18.59 -4.29 -1.84
C GLN A 248 -18.49 -5.75 -2.27
N MET A 249 -19.48 -6.23 -3.03
CA MET A 249 -19.55 -7.61 -3.49
C MET A 249 -18.38 -7.93 -4.42
N ASP A 250 -18.05 -7.01 -5.35
CA ASP A 250 -16.90 -7.15 -6.24
C ASP A 250 -15.58 -7.23 -5.46
N MET A 251 -15.41 -6.41 -4.43
CA MET A 251 -14.21 -6.47 -3.59
C MET A 251 -14.10 -7.78 -2.80
N ILE A 252 -15.21 -8.32 -2.33
CA ILE A 252 -15.24 -9.63 -1.67
C ILE A 252 -14.84 -10.72 -2.68
N ALA A 253 -15.37 -10.67 -3.90
CA ALA A 253 -15.01 -11.59 -4.98
C ALA A 253 -13.51 -11.52 -5.32
N ILE A 254 -12.93 -10.31 -5.45
CA ILE A 254 -11.50 -10.10 -5.68
C ILE A 254 -10.65 -10.67 -4.54
N LYS A 255 -11.05 -10.45 -3.27
CA LYS A 255 -10.35 -11.01 -2.10
C LYS A 255 -10.36 -12.54 -2.12
N ILE A 256 -11.49 -13.14 -2.50
CA ILE A 256 -11.63 -14.60 -2.63
C ILE A 256 -10.71 -15.12 -3.74
N GLY A 257 -10.75 -14.51 -4.92
CA GLY A 257 -9.90 -14.89 -6.05
C GLY A 257 -8.41 -14.82 -5.70
N LYS A 258 -7.95 -13.74 -5.08
CA LYS A 258 -6.54 -13.59 -4.68
C LYS A 258 -6.11 -14.66 -3.66
N ARG A 259 -6.97 -15.01 -2.70
CA ARG A 259 -6.69 -16.10 -1.74
C ARG A 259 -6.56 -17.44 -2.44
N GLN A 260 -7.45 -17.72 -3.40
CA GLN A 260 -7.41 -18.93 -4.20
C GLN A 260 -6.13 -19.01 -5.04
N THR A 261 -5.75 -17.93 -5.72
CA THR A 261 -4.49 -17.87 -6.50
C THR A 261 -3.27 -18.05 -5.61
N MET A 262 -3.21 -17.42 -4.43
CA MET A 262 -2.11 -17.65 -3.49
C MET A 262 -2.06 -19.10 -2.98
N GLY A 263 -3.23 -19.73 -2.74
CA GLY A 263 -3.31 -21.15 -2.41
C GLY A 263 -2.73 -22.03 -3.51
N ILE A 264 -3.08 -21.76 -4.77
CA ILE A 264 -2.55 -22.48 -5.94
C ILE A 264 -1.05 -22.26 -6.11
N ILE A 265 -0.54 -21.04 -5.93
CA ILE A 265 0.90 -20.75 -6.05
C ILE A 265 1.70 -21.45 -4.95
N LEU A 266 1.17 -21.51 -3.73
CA LEU A 266 1.84 -22.14 -2.60
C LEU A 266 1.79 -23.67 -2.68
N GLN A 267 0.64 -24.23 -3.07
CA GLN A 267 0.41 -25.67 -3.12
C GLN A 267 0.84 -26.31 -4.44
N GLY A 268 0.85 -25.55 -5.54
CA GLY A 268 1.18 -26.02 -6.88
C GLY A 268 2.55 -26.69 -6.98
N PRO A 269 3.62 -26.10 -6.42
CA PRO A 269 4.94 -26.74 -6.38
C PRO A 269 4.96 -28.03 -5.56
N LEU A 270 4.26 -28.07 -4.41
CA LEU A 270 4.15 -29.28 -3.58
C LEU A 270 3.38 -30.40 -4.30
N LEU A 271 2.29 -30.05 -4.98
CA LEU A 271 1.52 -30.97 -5.82
C LEU A 271 2.35 -31.48 -6.99
N LEU A 272 3.10 -30.62 -7.68
CA LEU A 272 4.03 -31.00 -8.75
C LEU A 272 5.13 -31.95 -8.26
N CYS A 273 5.72 -31.67 -7.09
CA CYS A 273 6.71 -32.56 -6.49
C CYS A 273 6.10 -33.94 -6.14
N ASN A 274 4.90 -33.97 -5.57
CA ASN A 274 4.21 -35.23 -5.29
C ASN A 274 3.89 -35.99 -6.60
N LEU A 275 3.42 -35.30 -7.63
CA LEU A 275 3.12 -35.90 -8.93
C LEU A 275 4.38 -36.46 -9.61
N MET A 276 5.53 -35.79 -9.48
CA MET A 276 6.81 -36.34 -9.96
C MET A 276 7.22 -37.57 -9.14
N VAL A 277 7.15 -37.53 -7.81
CA VAL A 277 7.56 -38.66 -6.95
C VAL A 277 6.69 -39.90 -7.19
N PHE A 278 5.38 -39.73 -7.37
CA PHE A 278 4.46 -40.83 -7.66
C PHE A 278 4.41 -41.23 -9.14
N GLY A 279 4.76 -40.31 -10.05
CA GLY A 279 4.78 -40.56 -11.50
C GLY A 279 6.09 -41.19 -12.01
N LEU A 280 7.22 -40.94 -11.33
CA LEU A 280 8.53 -41.51 -11.68
C LEU A 280 8.57 -43.04 -11.72
N PRO A 281 7.95 -43.80 -10.79
CA PRO A 281 7.87 -45.25 -10.88
C PRO A 281 7.10 -45.73 -12.11
N THR A 282 6.01 -45.04 -12.46
CA THR A 282 5.15 -45.37 -13.60
C THR A 282 5.86 -45.07 -14.92
N VAL A 283 6.50 -43.90 -15.04
CA VAL A 283 7.34 -43.55 -16.20
C VAL A 283 8.53 -44.51 -16.31
N GLY A 284 9.18 -44.83 -15.19
CA GLY A 284 10.25 -45.84 -15.13
C GLY A 284 9.80 -47.20 -15.64
N SER A 285 8.61 -47.67 -15.21
CA SER A 285 8.02 -48.94 -15.65
C SER A 285 7.66 -48.95 -17.14
N MET A 286 7.20 -47.82 -17.69
CA MET A 286 6.93 -47.68 -19.12
C MET A 286 8.21 -47.67 -19.95
N THR A 287 9.26 -46.98 -19.49
CA THR A 287 10.56 -46.97 -20.18
C THR A 287 11.24 -48.34 -20.15
N SER A 288 11.12 -49.11 -19.06
CA SER A 288 11.65 -50.47 -18.98
C SER A 288 10.89 -51.47 -19.86
N PHE A 289 9.58 -51.26 -20.07
CA PHE A 289 8.78 -52.08 -20.98
C PHE A 289 9.07 -51.82 -22.47
N THR A 290 9.60 -50.64 -22.80
CA THR A 290 9.95 -50.27 -24.18
C THR A 290 11.37 -50.72 -24.57
N SER A 291 12.19 -51.12 -23.58
CA SER A 291 13.55 -51.61 -23.76
C SER A 291 13.68 -53.15 -23.73
N MET A 292 12.56 -53.87 -23.66
CA MET A 292 12.46 -55.31 -23.95
C MET A 292 11.89 -55.50 -25.35
#